data_AF-A0A924LYS0-F1
#
_entry.id   AF-A0A924LYS0-F1
#
_cell.length_a   1.000
_cell.length_b   1.000
_cell.length_c   1.000
_cell.angle_alpha   90.00
_cell.angle_beta   90.00
_cell.angle_gamma   90.00
#
_symmetry.space_group_name_H-M   'P 1'
#
loop_
_entity.id
_entity.type
_entity.pdbx_description
1 polymer ?
#
loop_
_entity_poly.entity_id
_entity_poly.type
_entity_poly.pdbx_seq_one_letter_code
_entity_poly.pdbx_strand_id
1 'polypeptide(L)'
;MMRPAATSTTSTTKLPTPPDGSSRFSILVYAHTHWDREWYQPFERFRMMLVHAVDRILDTLEAEPAFTTYVLDGQTIVLDDYLAIRPEARPRIERLVRAGRLEVGPWYILPDEFLVSGESLVRNLLEGRRGARAFGSELAVGYLPDPFGHVAQLPAVLAGFGIDSIVFSRGMGNEYAGLGPTFRWLAADLVTGITAVVQTSTYTNGYCNAELLSKPRTATDDARIVPGLEAAVGLATHLAEEANTGTLVFAAGCDHETINPQLPQLLDQLTGRIDGADIAISGLAGIIASIESSVAERASRGETLAEYSGELRGSWHAPILAAIFSARIALKQDNVRLQTRLERCIEPLVALAGAGGVWRTDTALLRHAWKLALQNQPHDSIGGCSVDSTHLDMPPRTRAAHQVCDSLVEDVLAALGQHERDLVSNTAATSAGGIVNRVVYGGSAHAVGAVAEGVTADTSVGDVTDVTDTFGEVM
;
A
#
# COMPACT_ATOMS: atom_id res chain seq x y z
N MET A 1 -57.24 -27.02 -8.26
CA MET A 1 -56.36 -26.27 -9.19
C MET A 1 -54.93 -26.44 -8.71
N MET A 2 -54.15 -27.28 -9.40
CA MET A 2 -52.71 -27.41 -9.17
C MET A 2 -52.04 -26.10 -9.58
N ARG A 3 -51.20 -25.53 -8.70
CA ARG A 3 -50.25 -24.48 -9.09
C ARG A 3 -49.29 -25.07 -10.11
N PRO A 4 -49.01 -24.40 -11.25
CA PRO A 4 -47.98 -24.88 -12.16
C PRO A 4 -46.63 -24.85 -11.42
N ALA A 5 -45.86 -25.92 -11.59
CA ALA A 5 -44.45 -25.93 -11.22
C ALA A 5 -43.75 -24.84 -12.03
N ALA A 6 -43.14 -23.87 -11.36
CA ALA A 6 -42.26 -22.91 -12.00
C ALA A 6 -41.02 -23.67 -12.48
N THR A 7 -41.00 -24.06 -13.75
CA THR A 7 -39.76 -24.36 -14.46
C THR A 7 -39.00 -23.04 -14.59
N SER A 8 -38.16 -22.73 -13.59
CA SER A 8 -37.14 -21.70 -13.72
C SER A 8 -36.14 -22.19 -14.76
N THR A 9 -36.37 -21.83 -16.02
CA THR A 9 -35.32 -21.85 -17.03
C THR A 9 -34.32 -20.76 -16.63
N THR A 10 -33.25 -21.13 -15.93
CA THR A 10 -32.10 -20.24 -15.74
C THR A 10 -31.57 -19.89 -17.12
N SER A 11 -31.90 -18.69 -17.60
CA SER A 11 -31.37 -18.15 -18.84
C SER A 11 -29.86 -18.02 -18.70
N THR A 12 -29.11 -18.69 -19.57
CA THR A 12 -27.65 -18.59 -19.65
C THR A 12 -27.27 -17.36 -20.47
N THR A 13 -26.40 -16.51 -19.94
CA THR A 13 -25.85 -15.36 -20.66
C THR A 13 -24.57 -15.80 -21.37
N LYS A 14 -24.51 -15.58 -22.69
CA LYS A 14 -23.33 -15.89 -23.49
C LYS A 14 -22.42 -14.68 -23.59
N LEU A 15 -21.16 -14.83 -23.19
CA LEU A 15 -20.13 -13.80 -23.32
C LEU A 15 -19.61 -13.71 -24.77
N PRO A 16 -19.02 -12.56 -25.18
CA PRO A 16 -18.29 -12.45 -26.43
C PRO A 16 -17.05 -13.38 -26.45
N THR A 17 -16.36 -13.45 -27.59
CA THR A 17 -15.10 -14.18 -27.68
C THR A 17 -13.99 -13.40 -26.97
N PRO A 18 -13.15 -14.05 -26.16
CA PRO A 18 -11.97 -13.44 -25.55
C PRO A 18 -11.03 -12.73 -26.55
N PRO A 19 -10.46 -11.57 -26.20
CA PRO A 19 -9.49 -10.84 -27.03
C PRO A 19 -8.21 -11.62 -27.33
N ASP A 20 -7.87 -12.59 -26.49
CA ASP A 20 -6.69 -13.43 -26.67
C ASP A 20 -6.93 -14.64 -27.59
N GLY A 21 -8.12 -14.77 -28.18
CA GLY A 21 -8.47 -15.86 -29.09
C GLY A 21 -8.74 -17.20 -28.40
N SER A 22 -8.71 -17.24 -27.07
CA SER A 22 -9.15 -18.41 -26.31
C SER A 22 -10.65 -18.66 -26.50
N SER A 23 -11.09 -19.89 -26.25
CA SER A 23 -12.50 -20.27 -26.43
C SER A 23 -13.42 -19.77 -25.30
N ARG A 24 -12.86 -19.38 -24.15
CA ARG A 24 -13.59 -19.00 -22.93
C ARG A 24 -12.76 -17.99 -22.14
N PHE A 25 -13.42 -17.01 -21.52
CA PHE A 25 -12.79 -16.12 -20.54
C PHE A 25 -12.43 -16.88 -19.26
N SER A 26 -11.41 -16.41 -18.55
CA SER A 26 -11.14 -16.80 -17.16
C SER A 26 -11.69 -15.73 -16.22
N ILE A 27 -12.80 -16.01 -15.54
CA ILE A 27 -13.31 -15.17 -14.45
C ILE A 27 -12.60 -15.59 -13.16
N LEU A 28 -11.65 -14.78 -12.72
CA LEU A 28 -10.88 -15.03 -11.52
C LEU A 28 -11.38 -14.14 -10.38
N VAL A 29 -11.91 -14.80 -9.36
CA VAL A 29 -12.50 -14.14 -8.19
C VAL A 29 -11.47 -14.14 -7.07
N TYR A 30 -10.98 -12.96 -6.69
CA TYR A 30 -10.18 -12.83 -5.48
C TYR A 30 -11.06 -12.36 -4.33
N ALA A 31 -11.09 -13.17 -3.28
CA ALA A 31 -11.75 -12.82 -2.04
C ALA A 31 -10.81 -11.98 -1.20
N HIS A 32 -11.31 -10.86 -0.68
CA HIS A 32 -10.50 -9.93 0.09
C HIS A 32 -11.35 -9.15 1.09
N THR A 33 -10.67 -8.30 1.84
CA THR A 33 -11.26 -7.19 2.58
C THR A 33 -10.40 -5.98 2.28
N HIS A 34 -11.01 -4.80 2.11
CA HIS A 34 -10.26 -3.56 2.16
C HIS A 34 -10.29 -3.04 3.59
N TRP A 35 -9.13 -2.89 4.24
CA TRP A 35 -9.05 -2.65 5.66
C TRP A 35 -8.38 -1.32 5.99
N ASP A 36 -9.18 -0.25 5.98
CA ASP A 36 -8.73 1.03 6.53
C ASP A 36 -8.43 0.86 8.01
N ARG A 37 -7.17 1.08 8.36
CA ARG A 37 -6.67 0.86 9.72
C ARG A 37 -7.39 1.77 10.73
N GLU A 38 -7.76 2.97 10.30
CA GLU A 38 -8.46 4.00 11.06
C GLU A 38 -9.14 4.98 10.09
N TRP A 39 -10.43 5.26 10.28
CA TRP A 39 -11.26 6.05 9.35
C TRP A 39 -12.48 6.69 10.04
N TYR A 40 -13.71 6.21 9.76
CA TYR A 40 -14.96 6.69 10.38
C TYR A 40 -15.18 6.15 11.81
N GLN A 41 -14.34 5.19 12.23
CA GLN A 41 -14.23 4.75 13.62
C GLN A 41 -12.78 4.90 14.11
N PRO A 42 -12.56 5.03 15.43
CA PRO A 42 -11.23 5.02 16.01
C PRO A 42 -10.49 3.69 15.78
N PHE A 43 -9.16 3.74 15.77
CA PHE A 43 -8.27 2.59 15.54
C PHE A 43 -8.67 1.33 16.34
N GLU A 44 -8.83 1.43 17.66
CA GLU A 44 -9.12 0.24 18.48
C GLU A 44 -10.46 -0.42 18.14
N ARG A 45 -11.45 0.33 17.64
CA ARG A 45 -12.71 -0.27 17.19
C ARG A 45 -12.51 -1.07 15.90
N PHE A 46 -11.76 -0.54 14.95
CA PHE A 46 -11.38 -1.29 13.75
C PHE A 46 -10.48 -2.47 14.10
N ARG A 47 -9.55 -2.33 15.04
CA ARG A 47 -8.72 -3.45 15.49
C ARG A 47 -9.53 -4.58 16.09
N MET A 48 -10.56 -4.30 16.88
CA MET A 48 -11.48 -5.33 17.38
C MET A 48 -12.22 -6.05 16.23
N MET A 49 -12.71 -5.29 15.25
CA MET A 49 -13.36 -5.86 14.07
C MET A 49 -12.38 -6.71 13.24
N LEU A 50 -11.13 -6.27 13.12
CA LEU A 50 -10.05 -6.98 12.42
C LEU A 50 -9.79 -8.33 13.08
N VAL A 51 -9.73 -8.39 14.41
CA VAL A 51 -9.55 -9.66 15.13
C VAL A 51 -10.65 -10.65 14.77
N HIS A 52 -11.91 -10.23 14.78
CA HIS A 52 -13.02 -11.08 14.40
C HIS A 52 -13.04 -11.45 12.91
N ALA A 53 -12.58 -10.57 12.02
CA ALA A 53 -12.47 -10.84 10.60
C ALA A 53 -11.37 -11.87 10.33
N VAL A 54 -10.17 -11.67 10.87
CA VAL A 54 -9.03 -12.58 10.70
C VAL A 54 -9.31 -13.94 11.33
N ASP A 55 -9.91 -14.00 12.52
CA ASP A 55 -10.32 -15.29 13.13
C ASP A 55 -11.19 -16.10 12.15
N ARG A 56 -12.21 -15.46 11.54
CA ARG A 56 -13.09 -16.10 10.55
C ARG A 56 -12.38 -16.47 9.25
N ILE A 57 -11.46 -15.64 8.77
CA ILE A 57 -10.63 -15.93 7.58
C ILE A 57 -9.82 -17.20 7.83
N LEU A 58 -9.10 -17.27 8.96
CA LEU A 58 -8.28 -18.43 9.30
C LEU A 58 -9.14 -19.70 9.45
N ASP A 59 -10.26 -19.61 10.17
CA ASP A 59 -11.17 -20.75 10.37
C ASP A 59 -11.75 -21.24 9.04
N THR A 60 -12.17 -20.34 8.16
CA THR A 60 -12.77 -20.67 6.85
C THR A 60 -11.75 -21.31 5.94
N LEU A 61 -10.55 -20.72 5.81
CA LEU A 61 -9.49 -21.31 5.00
C LEU A 61 -9.11 -22.70 5.55
N GLU A 62 -8.99 -22.89 6.86
CA GLU A 62 -8.66 -24.20 7.41
C GLU A 62 -9.77 -25.25 7.21
N ALA A 63 -11.04 -24.85 7.19
CA ALA A 63 -12.18 -25.76 7.11
C ALA A 63 -12.68 -26.05 5.68
N GLU A 64 -12.54 -25.12 4.74
CA GLU A 64 -13.08 -25.21 3.37
C GLU A 64 -11.96 -25.33 2.33
N PRO A 65 -11.64 -26.55 1.84
CA PRO A 65 -10.59 -26.74 0.85
C PRO A 65 -10.87 -26.10 -0.51
N ALA A 66 -12.15 -25.91 -0.88
CA ALA A 66 -12.50 -25.26 -2.15
C ALA A 66 -12.22 -23.76 -2.14
N PHE A 67 -12.04 -23.16 -0.95
CA PHE A 67 -11.61 -21.77 -0.80
C PHE A 67 -10.08 -21.69 -0.96
N THR A 68 -9.62 -21.57 -2.20
CA THR A 68 -8.19 -21.72 -2.54
C THR A 68 -7.32 -20.64 -1.92
N THR A 69 -7.70 -19.37 -2.06
CA THR A 69 -6.89 -18.23 -1.65
C THR A 69 -7.73 -17.06 -1.15
N TYR A 70 -7.23 -16.33 -0.15
CA TYR A 70 -7.75 -15.05 0.33
C TYR A 70 -6.64 -13.99 0.32
N VAL A 71 -6.97 -12.76 -0.09
CA VAL A 71 -6.05 -11.63 -0.16
C VAL A 71 -6.25 -10.74 1.06
N LEU A 72 -5.24 -10.62 1.90
CA LEU A 72 -5.30 -9.77 3.10
C LEU A 72 -4.80 -8.35 2.80
N ASP A 73 -5.53 -7.68 1.90
CA ASP A 73 -5.47 -6.26 1.56
C ASP A 73 -4.11 -5.68 1.16
N GLY A 74 -3.13 -6.49 0.78
CA GLY A 74 -1.85 -5.98 0.29
C GLY A 74 -0.94 -5.33 1.36
N GLN A 75 -1.37 -5.27 2.62
CA GLN A 75 -0.68 -4.57 3.72
C GLN A 75 -0.37 -5.52 4.88
N THR A 76 0.87 -5.54 5.38
CA THR A 76 1.25 -6.45 6.47
C THR A 76 0.98 -5.91 7.87
N ILE A 77 0.69 -4.62 8.03
CA ILE A 77 0.41 -4.02 9.35
C ILE A 77 -0.78 -4.68 10.06
N VAL A 78 -1.76 -5.18 9.29
CA VAL A 78 -2.94 -5.86 9.85
C VAL A 78 -2.54 -7.14 10.59
N LEU A 79 -1.44 -7.78 10.19
CA LEU A 79 -0.88 -8.92 10.92
C LEU A 79 -0.23 -8.48 12.24
N ASP A 80 0.50 -7.36 12.26
CA ASP A 80 1.05 -6.77 13.49
C ASP A 80 -0.08 -6.44 14.48
N ASP A 81 -1.14 -5.78 13.99
CA ASP A 81 -2.28 -5.35 14.81
C ASP A 81 -3.06 -6.54 15.38
N TYR A 82 -3.28 -7.58 14.55
CA TYR A 82 -3.92 -8.83 14.95
C TYR A 82 -3.09 -9.62 15.96
N LEU A 83 -1.81 -9.87 15.66
CA LEU A 83 -0.94 -10.70 16.51
C LEU A 83 -0.58 -10.05 17.83
N ALA A 84 -0.69 -8.72 17.94
CA ALA A 84 -0.59 -8.05 19.23
C ALA A 84 -1.80 -8.32 20.15
N ILE A 85 -2.90 -8.91 19.65
CA ILE A 85 -4.03 -9.41 20.44
C ILE A 85 -4.07 -10.95 20.49
N ARG A 86 -3.75 -11.61 19.37
CA ARG A 86 -3.78 -13.07 19.18
C ARG A 86 -2.41 -13.64 18.81
N PRO A 87 -1.37 -13.49 19.65
CA PRO A 87 -0.02 -13.95 19.32
C PRO A 87 0.06 -15.46 19.03
N GLU A 88 -0.83 -16.25 19.63
CA GLU A 88 -0.97 -17.69 19.44
C GLU A 88 -1.39 -18.11 18.02
N ALA A 89 -1.98 -17.20 17.24
CA ALA A 89 -2.44 -17.49 15.88
C ALA A 89 -1.31 -17.47 14.83
N ARG A 90 -0.11 -17.00 15.19
CA ARG A 90 1.03 -16.90 14.26
C ARG A 90 1.31 -18.20 13.48
N PRO A 91 1.39 -19.39 14.09
CA PRO A 91 1.65 -20.62 13.34
C PRO A 91 0.57 -20.95 12.30
N ARG A 92 -0.69 -20.57 12.56
CA ARG A 92 -1.81 -20.76 11.62
C ARG A 92 -1.62 -19.90 10.38
N ILE A 93 -1.31 -18.61 10.59
CA ILE A 93 -1.02 -17.65 9.51
C ILE A 93 0.16 -18.13 8.67
N GLU A 94 1.29 -18.48 9.30
CA GLU A 94 2.48 -18.94 8.57
C GLU A 94 2.20 -20.17 7.71
N ARG A 95 1.38 -21.12 8.20
CA ARG A 95 0.98 -22.30 7.43
C ARG A 95 0.15 -21.92 6.20
N LEU A 96 -0.83 -21.03 6.35
CA LEU A 96 -1.69 -20.60 5.23
C LEU A 96 -0.94 -19.75 4.20
N VAL A 97 -0.03 -18.87 4.66
CA VAL A 97 0.83 -18.06 3.78
C VAL A 97 1.78 -18.96 2.98
N ARG A 98 2.47 -19.91 3.62
CA ARG A 98 3.35 -20.87 2.92
C ARG A 98 2.59 -21.77 1.94
N ALA A 99 1.33 -22.07 2.22
CA ALA A 99 0.47 -22.84 1.34
C ALA A 99 -0.15 -22.01 0.19
N GLY A 100 0.10 -20.70 0.11
CA GLY A 100 -0.51 -19.82 -0.90
C GLY A 100 -2.02 -19.59 -0.70
N ARG A 101 -2.55 -19.93 0.47
CA ARG A 101 -3.98 -19.78 0.80
C ARG A 101 -4.32 -18.43 1.41
N LEU A 102 -3.32 -17.73 1.92
CA LEU A 102 -3.43 -16.36 2.42
C LEU A 102 -2.31 -15.52 1.79
N GLU A 103 -2.67 -14.54 0.97
CA GLU A 103 -1.71 -13.59 0.37
C GLU A 103 -1.56 -12.35 1.26
N VAL A 104 -0.31 -11.93 1.49
CA VAL A 104 0.05 -10.83 2.39
C VAL A 104 1.18 -9.98 1.79
N GLY A 105 1.20 -8.69 2.10
CA GLY A 105 2.11 -7.72 1.48
C GLY A 105 1.70 -7.36 0.04
N PRO A 106 2.52 -6.63 -0.74
CA PRO A 106 3.92 -6.31 -0.47
C PRO A 106 4.12 -5.07 0.42
N TRP A 107 3.07 -4.31 0.69
CA TRP A 107 3.15 -3.06 1.44
C TRP A 107 3.10 -3.31 2.95
N TYR A 108 3.64 -2.39 3.75
CA TYR A 108 3.41 -2.38 5.19
C TYR A 108 2.03 -1.79 5.50
N ILE A 109 1.71 -0.64 4.88
CA ILE A 109 0.44 0.09 4.92
C ILE A 109 0.02 0.47 3.51
N LEU A 110 -1.24 0.86 3.29
CA LEU A 110 -1.70 1.42 2.00
C LEU A 110 -1.67 2.97 2.04
N PRO A 111 -0.68 3.64 1.40
CA PRO A 111 -0.46 5.06 1.56
C PRO A 111 -1.32 5.92 0.64
N ASP A 112 -1.42 7.22 0.95
CA ASP A 112 -1.66 8.23 -0.09
C ASP A 112 -0.31 8.65 -0.68
N GLU A 113 -0.09 8.37 -1.96
CA GLU A 113 1.21 8.50 -2.61
C GLU A 113 1.69 9.96 -2.76
N PHE A 114 0.76 10.91 -2.89
CA PHE A 114 1.10 12.32 -3.07
C PHE A 114 1.38 13.05 -1.75
N LEU A 115 0.97 12.46 -0.63
CA LEU A 115 1.13 13.04 0.71
C LEU A 115 2.33 12.51 1.50
N VAL A 116 3.09 11.58 0.93
CA VAL A 116 4.30 11.00 1.53
C VAL A 116 5.52 11.23 0.63
N SER A 117 6.72 11.11 1.19
CA SER A 117 7.97 11.18 0.44
C SER A 117 8.17 9.93 -0.42
N GLY A 118 8.97 10.06 -1.49
CA GLY A 118 9.38 8.90 -2.29
C GLY A 118 10.13 7.85 -1.45
N GLU A 119 10.96 8.29 -0.49
CA GLU A 119 11.61 7.38 0.46
C GLU A 119 10.58 6.64 1.32
N SER A 120 9.52 7.29 1.79
CA SER A 120 8.46 6.62 2.55
C SER A 120 7.78 5.51 1.76
N LEU A 121 7.55 5.68 0.45
CA LEU A 121 7.06 4.58 -0.42
C LEU A 121 8.05 3.41 -0.47
N VAL A 122 9.34 3.70 -0.61
CA VAL A 122 10.41 2.68 -0.58
C VAL A 122 10.47 1.98 0.79
N ARG A 123 10.36 2.72 1.90
CA ARG A 123 10.37 2.16 3.27
C ARG A 123 9.14 1.33 3.55
N ASN A 124 7.98 1.74 3.02
CA ASN A 124 6.74 1.01 3.10
C ASN A 124 6.86 -0.38 2.44
N LEU A 125 7.41 -0.46 1.22
CA LEU A 125 7.70 -1.75 0.56
C LEU A 125 8.77 -2.55 1.30
N LEU A 126 9.87 -1.93 1.72
CA LEU A 126 10.93 -2.64 2.47
C LEU A 126 10.38 -3.31 3.73
N GLU A 127 9.54 -2.62 4.50
CA GLU A 127 8.96 -3.18 5.72
C GLU A 127 7.85 -4.19 5.42
N GLY A 128 6.98 -3.93 4.44
CA GLY A 128 5.91 -4.84 4.05
C GLY A 128 6.44 -6.18 3.57
N ARG A 129 7.41 -6.16 2.65
CA ARG A 129 8.08 -7.37 2.15
C ARG A 129 8.79 -8.13 3.25
N ARG A 130 9.45 -7.42 4.18
CA ARG A 130 10.07 -8.04 5.36
C ARG A 130 9.04 -8.74 6.24
N GLY A 131 7.91 -8.07 6.50
CA GLY A 131 6.79 -8.62 7.26
C GLY A 131 6.24 -9.87 6.61
N ALA A 132 5.92 -9.81 5.32
CA ALA A 132 5.36 -10.91 4.55
C ALA A 132 6.31 -12.13 4.53
N ARG A 133 7.58 -11.93 4.17
CA ARG A 133 8.60 -12.99 4.15
C ARG A 133 8.79 -13.67 5.50
N ALA A 134 8.59 -12.96 6.61
CA ALA A 134 8.65 -13.56 7.94
C ALA A 134 7.54 -14.60 8.18
N PHE A 135 6.43 -14.56 7.43
CA PHE A 135 5.39 -15.58 7.42
C PHE A 135 5.60 -16.69 6.39
N GLY A 136 6.56 -16.53 5.47
CA GLY A 136 7.04 -17.57 4.57
C GLY A 136 6.80 -17.33 3.09
N SER A 137 6.02 -16.32 2.71
CA SER A 137 5.81 -15.90 1.32
C SER A 137 5.44 -14.42 1.26
N GLU A 138 5.56 -13.82 0.09
CA GLU A 138 5.26 -12.42 -0.19
C GLU A 138 4.45 -12.33 -1.48
N LEU A 139 3.39 -11.52 -1.48
CA LEU A 139 2.68 -11.17 -2.70
C LEU A 139 3.59 -10.31 -3.60
N ALA A 140 3.88 -10.80 -4.81
CA ALA A 140 4.69 -10.10 -5.80
C ALA A 140 3.86 -9.22 -6.76
N VAL A 141 2.79 -8.61 -6.26
CA VAL A 141 1.87 -7.75 -7.04
C VAL A 141 1.68 -6.44 -6.27
N GLY A 142 1.84 -5.31 -6.92
CA GLY A 142 1.47 -4.02 -6.34
C GLY A 142 -0.04 -3.97 -6.13
N TYR A 143 -0.51 -3.85 -4.89
CA TYR A 143 -1.94 -3.74 -4.61
C TYR A 143 -2.23 -2.40 -3.94
N LEU A 144 -2.91 -1.51 -4.66
CA LEU A 144 -3.24 -0.16 -4.22
C LEU A 144 -4.67 0.17 -4.67
N PRO A 145 -5.68 -0.45 -4.01
CA PRO A 145 -7.06 -0.38 -4.47
C PRO A 145 -7.66 1.04 -4.34
N ASP A 146 -7.39 1.74 -3.22
CA ASP A 146 -8.04 3.00 -2.88
C ASP A 146 -7.19 4.28 -2.71
N PRO A 147 -5.86 4.34 -2.97
CA PRO A 147 -5.16 5.62 -2.98
C PRO A 147 -5.78 6.64 -3.94
N PHE A 148 -5.69 7.92 -3.56
CA PHE A 148 -6.36 9.01 -4.25
C PHE A 148 -5.53 9.54 -5.43
N GLY A 149 -5.24 8.61 -6.34
CA GLY A 149 -4.37 8.79 -7.50
C GLY A 149 -2.99 8.20 -7.28
N HIS A 150 -2.23 8.07 -8.37
CA HIS A 150 -0.93 7.40 -8.35
C HIS A 150 0.17 8.25 -8.99
N VAL A 151 1.36 8.25 -8.38
CA VAL A 151 2.51 9.03 -8.85
C VAL A 151 3.13 8.41 -10.11
N ALA A 152 3.63 9.25 -11.03
CA ALA A 152 4.19 8.79 -12.30
C ALA A 152 5.41 7.85 -12.17
N GLN A 153 6.09 7.87 -11.02
CA GLN A 153 7.26 7.03 -10.76
C GLN A 153 6.94 5.71 -10.07
N LEU A 154 5.68 5.43 -9.74
CA LEU A 154 5.30 4.18 -9.09
C LEU A 154 5.74 2.92 -9.88
N PRO A 155 5.69 2.88 -11.23
CA PRO A 155 6.27 1.77 -12.00
C PRO A 155 7.74 1.51 -11.70
N ALA A 156 8.57 2.55 -11.62
CA ALA A 156 9.99 2.41 -11.29
C ALA A 156 10.22 1.97 -9.85
N VAL A 157 9.42 2.50 -8.91
CA VAL A 157 9.47 2.08 -7.51
C VAL A 157 9.17 0.59 -7.41
N LEU A 158 8.04 0.12 -7.94
CA LEU A 158 7.65 -1.30 -7.90
C LEU A 158 8.67 -2.21 -8.61
N ALA A 159 9.13 -1.82 -9.81
CA ALA A 159 10.13 -2.57 -10.56
C ALA A 159 11.48 -2.68 -9.82
N GLY A 160 11.86 -1.64 -9.05
CA GLY A 160 13.03 -1.68 -8.17
C GLY A 160 12.96 -2.75 -7.07
N PHE A 161 11.75 -3.20 -6.73
CA PHE A 161 11.51 -4.34 -5.84
C PHE A 161 11.26 -5.66 -6.59
N GLY A 162 11.38 -5.68 -7.92
CA GLY A 162 11.07 -6.84 -8.75
C GLY A 162 9.56 -7.15 -8.79
N ILE A 163 8.72 -6.13 -8.58
CA ILE A 163 7.27 -6.21 -8.75
C ILE A 163 6.97 -5.58 -10.11
N ASP A 164 6.44 -6.37 -11.03
CA ASP A 164 6.24 -6.02 -12.43
C ASP A 164 4.78 -5.74 -12.79
N SER A 165 3.91 -5.71 -11.78
CA SER A 165 2.46 -5.54 -11.94
C SER A 165 1.83 -4.73 -10.82
N ILE A 166 0.70 -4.08 -11.13
CA ILE A 166 -0.13 -3.37 -10.16
C ILE A 166 -1.62 -3.58 -10.45
N VAL A 167 -2.42 -3.72 -9.39
CA VAL A 167 -3.88 -3.68 -9.41
C VAL A 167 -4.35 -2.49 -8.58
N PHE A 168 -5.23 -1.65 -9.15
CA PHE A 168 -5.71 -0.41 -8.54
C PHE A 168 -7.10 -0.02 -9.06
N SER A 169 -7.81 0.91 -8.40
CA SER A 169 -9.18 1.30 -8.81
C SER A 169 -9.36 2.78 -9.18
N ARG A 170 -8.45 3.67 -8.78
CA ARG A 170 -8.60 5.13 -8.98
C ARG A 170 -7.52 5.71 -9.90
N GLY A 171 -7.80 6.85 -10.49
CA GLY A 171 -6.78 7.65 -11.20
C GLY A 171 -6.90 7.62 -12.72
N MET A 172 -7.80 6.81 -13.27
CA MET A 172 -8.07 6.80 -14.71
C MET A 172 -9.00 7.93 -15.13
N GLY A 173 -8.57 8.68 -16.15
CA GLY A 173 -9.37 9.66 -16.87
C GLY A 173 -9.90 9.12 -18.20
N ASN A 174 -10.03 10.02 -19.18
CA ASN A 174 -10.52 9.68 -20.52
C ASN A 174 -9.57 8.75 -21.29
N GLU A 175 -8.30 8.68 -20.89
CA GLU A 175 -7.30 7.76 -21.42
C GLU A 175 -7.72 6.29 -21.29
N TYR A 176 -8.60 5.94 -20.34
CA TYR A 176 -9.13 4.58 -20.19
C TYR A 176 -9.76 4.06 -21.49
N ALA A 177 -10.47 4.91 -22.24
CA ALA A 177 -11.11 4.52 -23.50
C ALA A 177 -10.12 4.04 -24.58
N GLY A 178 -8.86 4.47 -24.51
CA GLY A 178 -7.81 4.03 -25.43
C GLY A 178 -6.90 2.93 -24.86
N LEU A 179 -6.78 2.86 -23.54
CA LEU A 179 -5.91 1.91 -22.85
C LEU A 179 -6.60 0.56 -22.59
N GLY A 180 -7.86 0.60 -22.18
CA GLY A 180 -8.59 -0.53 -21.64
C GLY A 180 -8.20 -0.87 -20.19
N PRO A 181 -8.76 -1.96 -19.63
CA PRO A 181 -8.58 -2.33 -18.22
C PRO A 181 -7.19 -2.87 -17.89
N THR A 182 -6.45 -3.38 -18.89
CA THR A 182 -5.05 -3.81 -18.73
C THR A 182 -4.16 -3.02 -19.68
N PHE A 183 -3.11 -2.38 -19.18
CA PHE A 183 -2.19 -1.61 -20.02
C PHE A 183 -0.76 -1.67 -19.47
N ARG A 184 0.20 -1.22 -20.27
CA ARG A 184 1.60 -1.09 -19.85
C ARG A 184 1.81 0.31 -19.28
N TRP A 185 2.09 0.43 -17.99
CA TRP A 185 2.38 1.71 -17.36
C TRP A 185 3.88 1.94 -17.24
N LEU A 186 4.37 2.97 -17.93
CA LEU A 186 5.77 3.36 -17.96
C LEU A 186 6.06 4.43 -16.90
N ALA A 187 7.22 4.29 -16.27
CA ALA A 187 7.83 5.30 -15.43
C ALA A 187 8.28 6.52 -16.26
N ALA A 188 8.72 7.58 -15.58
CA ALA A 188 9.18 8.80 -16.24
C ALA A 188 10.45 8.61 -17.10
N ASP A 189 11.17 7.50 -16.97
CA ASP A 189 12.30 7.14 -17.83
C ASP A 189 11.86 6.57 -19.19
N LEU A 190 10.56 6.30 -19.38
CA LEU A 190 9.94 5.72 -20.57
C LEU A 190 10.48 4.34 -20.98
N VAL A 191 11.19 3.66 -20.08
CA VAL A 191 11.78 2.33 -20.34
C VAL A 191 11.31 1.35 -19.28
N THR A 192 11.36 1.75 -18.01
CA THR A 192 10.87 0.95 -16.91
C THR A 192 9.35 0.99 -16.93
N GLY A 193 8.71 -0.17 -16.91
CA GLY A 193 7.26 -0.23 -16.83
C GLY A 193 6.77 -1.47 -16.12
N ILE A 194 5.48 -1.45 -15.79
CA ILE A 194 4.76 -2.56 -15.17
C ILE A 194 3.43 -2.83 -15.90
N THR A 195 2.86 -4.02 -15.72
CA THR A 195 1.50 -4.33 -16.15
C THR A 195 0.52 -3.73 -15.16
N ALA A 196 -0.31 -2.81 -15.63
CA ALA A 196 -1.29 -2.09 -14.85
C ALA A 196 -2.68 -2.65 -15.12
N VAL A 197 -3.39 -3.03 -14.05
CA VAL A 197 -4.74 -3.58 -14.09
C VAL A 197 -5.69 -2.66 -13.31
N VAL A 198 -6.61 -2.02 -14.02
CA VAL A 198 -7.64 -1.18 -13.43
C VAL A 198 -8.81 -2.05 -13.05
N GLN A 199 -9.22 -1.95 -11.79
CA GLN A 199 -10.49 -2.51 -11.35
C GLN A 199 -11.57 -1.50 -11.65
N THR A 200 -12.50 -1.86 -12.53
CA THR A 200 -13.67 -1.04 -12.83
C THR A 200 -14.93 -1.68 -12.26
N SER A 201 -15.91 -0.83 -12.01
CA SER A 201 -17.25 -1.20 -11.58
C SER A 201 -18.26 -0.26 -12.23
N THR A 202 -19.46 -0.76 -12.44
CA THR A 202 -20.61 0.01 -12.97
C THR A 202 -21.39 0.73 -11.86
N TYR A 203 -21.23 0.33 -10.60
CA TYR A 203 -22.11 0.76 -9.50
C TYR A 203 -21.41 1.06 -8.17
N THR A 204 -20.15 0.62 -7.99
CA THR A 204 -19.39 0.69 -6.73
C THR A 204 -17.94 1.11 -6.98
N ASN A 205 -17.09 1.13 -5.94
CA ASN A 205 -15.65 1.26 -6.14
C ASN A 205 -15.10 0.02 -6.86
N GLY A 206 -14.00 0.17 -7.61
CA GLY A 206 -13.47 -0.89 -8.48
C GLY A 206 -13.17 -2.21 -7.76
N TYR A 207 -12.51 -2.14 -6.61
CA TYR A 207 -12.24 -3.28 -5.73
C TYR A 207 -13.49 -3.80 -5.00
N CYS A 208 -14.67 -3.19 -5.17
CA CYS A 208 -15.96 -3.71 -4.69
C CYS A 208 -16.85 -4.19 -5.83
N ASN A 209 -16.30 -4.48 -7.03
CA ASN A 209 -17.12 -4.80 -8.20
C ASN A 209 -17.94 -6.10 -8.02
N ALA A 210 -17.49 -7.03 -7.17
CA ALA A 210 -18.19 -8.29 -6.88
C ALA A 210 -18.55 -8.46 -5.38
N GLU A 211 -18.73 -7.35 -4.64
CA GLU A 211 -19.05 -7.36 -3.19
C GLU A 211 -20.30 -8.18 -2.80
N LEU A 212 -21.26 -8.36 -3.71
CA LEU A 212 -22.45 -9.16 -3.44
C LEU A 212 -22.15 -10.67 -3.32
N LEU A 213 -20.96 -11.09 -3.74
CA LEU A 213 -20.44 -12.46 -3.54
C LEU A 213 -19.74 -12.62 -2.17
N SER A 214 -19.23 -11.55 -1.56
CA SER A 214 -18.53 -11.57 -0.26
C SER A 214 -19.43 -11.36 0.96
N LYS A 215 -20.68 -10.94 0.79
CA LYS A 215 -21.60 -10.75 1.92
C LYS A 215 -22.08 -12.11 2.48
N PRO A 216 -21.71 -12.49 3.72
CA PRO A 216 -22.13 -13.78 4.31
C PRO A 216 -23.65 -13.80 4.50
N ARG A 217 -24.30 -14.90 4.09
CA ARG A 217 -25.76 -15.00 4.05
C ARG A 217 -26.25 -15.82 5.23
N THR A 218 -27.16 -15.26 6.03
CA THR A 218 -27.93 -16.08 6.99
C THR A 218 -28.94 -16.93 6.22
N ALA A 219 -29.30 -18.11 6.76
CA ALA A 219 -30.19 -19.10 6.12
C ALA A 219 -31.60 -18.61 5.72
N THR A 220 -31.96 -17.36 6.02
CA THR A 220 -33.23 -16.71 5.65
C THR A 220 -33.13 -15.77 4.43
N ASP A 221 -31.94 -15.58 3.85
CA ASP A 221 -31.65 -14.57 2.80
C ASP A 221 -31.66 -15.11 1.35
N ASP A 222 -32.50 -16.10 1.02
CA ASP A 222 -32.70 -16.57 -0.37
C ASP A 222 -33.00 -15.39 -1.33
N ALA A 223 -33.68 -14.36 -0.82
CA ALA A 223 -34.00 -13.12 -1.55
C ALA A 223 -32.76 -12.34 -2.03
N ARG A 224 -31.57 -12.55 -1.46
CA ARG A 224 -30.33 -11.89 -1.88
C ARG A 224 -29.47 -12.75 -2.80
N ILE A 225 -29.74 -14.05 -2.93
CA ILE A 225 -28.87 -14.98 -3.71
C ILE A 225 -29.02 -14.67 -5.19
N VAL A 226 -30.26 -14.61 -5.63
CA VAL A 226 -30.61 -14.30 -7.02
C VAL A 226 -30.05 -12.93 -7.44
N PRO A 227 -30.25 -11.82 -6.68
CA PRO A 227 -29.63 -10.53 -7.01
C PRO A 227 -28.10 -10.55 -7.09
N GLY A 228 -27.41 -11.27 -6.19
CA GLY A 228 -25.95 -11.34 -6.22
C GLY A 228 -25.42 -12.08 -7.44
N LEU A 229 -26.07 -13.18 -7.82
CA LEU A 229 -25.72 -13.93 -9.03
C LEU A 229 -26.08 -13.15 -10.30
N GLU A 230 -27.21 -12.45 -10.33
CA GLU A 230 -27.60 -11.58 -11.45
C GLU A 230 -26.65 -10.42 -11.63
N ALA A 231 -26.24 -9.77 -10.53
CA ALA A 231 -25.22 -8.72 -10.56
C ALA A 231 -23.87 -9.25 -11.06
N ALA A 232 -23.46 -10.45 -10.64
CA ALA A 232 -22.23 -11.09 -11.12
C ALA A 232 -22.28 -11.43 -12.62
N VAL A 233 -23.43 -11.86 -13.15
CA VAL A 233 -23.64 -12.06 -14.60
C VAL A 233 -23.57 -10.73 -15.37
N GLY A 234 -24.19 -9.68 -14.83
CA GLY A 234 -24.12 -8.33 -15.40
C GLY A 234 -22.69 -7.79 -15.41
N LEU A 235 -21.94 -7.97 -14.32
CA LEU A 235 -20.53 -7.62 -14.23
C LEU A 235 -19.69 -8.39 -15.27
N ALA A 236 -19.88 -9.70 -15.40
CA ALA A 236 -19.15 -10.49 -16.40
C ALA A 236 -19.39 -9.97 -17.82
N THR A 237 -20.64 -9.61 -18.14
CA THR A 237 -21.01 -9.05 -19.45
C THR A 237 -20.30 -7.71 -19.69
N HIS A 238 -20.38 -6.80 -18.72
CA HIS A 238 -19.75 -5.49 -18.81
C HIS A 238 -18.22 -5.58 -18.94
N LEU A 239 -17.57 -6.37 -18.07
CA LEU A 239 -16.12 -6.53 -18.13
C LEU A 239 -15.67 -7.21 -19.42
N ALA A 240 -16.44 -8.17 -19.95
CA ALA A 240 -16.12 -8.83 -21.22
C ALA A 240 -16.21 -7.90 -22.43
N GLU A 241 -17.06 -6.87 -22.39
CA GLU A 241 -17.17 -5.85 -23.45
C GLU A 241 -15.96 -4.90 -23.49
N GLU A 242 -15.39 -4.60 -22.33
CA GLU A 242 -14.22 -3.71 -22.19
C GLU A 242 -12.88 -4.48 -22.18
N ALA A 243 -12.93 -5.81 -22.05
CA ALA A 243 -11.76 -6.63 -21.87
C ALA A 243 -10.78 -6.50 -23.04
N ASN A 244 -9.50 -6.35 -22.69
CA ASN A 244 -8.38 -6.46 -23.60
C ASN A 244 -7.43 -7.61 -23.18
N THR A 245 -7.90 -8.53 -22.36
CA THR A 245 -7.27 -9.83 -22.09
C THR A 245 -8.36 -10.88 -21.94
N GLY A 246 -8.01 -12.16 -21.93
CA GLY A 246 -8.93 -13.27 -21.64
C GLY A 246 -9.24 -13.44 -20.16
N THR A 247 -8.80 -12.53 -19.28
CA THR A 247 -9.03 -12.61 -17.83
C THR A 247 -10.00 -11.50 -17.38
N LEU A 248 -11.06 -11.88 -16.67
CA LEU A 248 -12.00 -10.96 -16.02
C LEU A 248 -11.79 -11.01 -14.51
N VAL A 249 -11.56 -9.86 -13.89
CA VAL A 249 -11.17 -9.76 -12.47
C VAL A 249 -12.36 -9.40 -11.60
N PHE A 250 -12.74 -10.31 -10.70
CA PHE A 250 -13.83 -10.13 -9.76
C PHE A 250 -13.26 -9.93 -8.35
N ALA A 251 -13.60 -8.79 -7.74
CA ALA A 251 -13.20 -8.40 -6.40
C ALA A 251 -14.33 -8.73 -5.41
N ALA A 252 -14.26 -9.92 -4.80
CA ALA A 252 -15.25 -10.35 -3.81
C ALA A 252 -14.83 -9.85 -2.41
N GLY A 253 -15.13 -8.59 -2.15
CA GLY A 253 -14.89 -7.90 -0.89
C GLY A 253 -15.20 -6.41 -1.03
N CYS A 254 -15.15 -5.69 0.10
CA CYS A 254 -15.21 -4.23 0.14
C CYS A 254 -14.70 -3.76 1.53
N ASP A 255 -14.87 -2.48 1.83
CA ASP A 255 -14.42 -1.84 3.08
C ASP A 255 -14.93 -2.59 4.32
N HIS A 256 -13.99 -3.03 5.16
CA HIS A 256 -14.20 -3.75 6.43
C HIS A 256 -15.11 -4.99 6.32
N GLU A 257 -15.25 -5.56 5.13
CA GLU A 257 -15.98 -6.80 4.92
C GLU A 257 -15.17 -8.00 5.44
N THR A 258 -15.84 -9.15 5.54
CA THR A 258 -15.23 -10.40 6.02
C THR A 258 -15.44 -11.50 5.01
N ILE A 259 -14.75 -12.62 5.20
CA ILE A 259 -14.86 -13.77 4.32
C ILE A 259 -16.30 -14.33 4.30
N ASN A 260 -16.79 -14.67 3.10
CA ASN A 260 -18.00 -15.46 2.94
C ASN A 260 -17.64 -16.93 2.72
N PRO A 261 -17.87 -17.83 3.70
CA PRO A 261 -17.56 -19.25 3.56
C PRO A 261 -18.32 -19.93 2.41
N GLN A 262 -19.43 -19.34 1.94
CA GLN A 262 -20.27 -19.88 0.88
C GLN A 262 -19.83 -19.47 -0.53
N LEU A 263 -18.72 -18.73 -0.67
CA LEU A 263 -18.24 -18.25 -1.97
C LEU A 263 -18.05 -19.40 -2.99
N PRO A 264 -17.40 -20.53 -2.66
CA PRO A 264 -17.26 -21.64 -3.63
C PRO A 264 -18.60 -22.11 -4.20
N GLN A 265 -19.61 -22.30 -3.35
CA GLN A 265 -20.93 -22.75 -3.76
C GLN A 265 -21.69 -21.71 -4.60
N LEU A 266 -21.44 -20.41 -4.37
CA LEU A 266 -21.99 -19.34 -5.20
C LEU A 266 -21.33 -19.32 -6.59
N LEU A 267 -20.03 -19.58 -6.68
CA LEU A 267 -19.33 -19.67 -7.97
C LEU A 267 -19.80 -20.88 -8.79
N ASP A 268 -20.05 -22.03 -8.14
CA ASP A 268 -20.66 -23.19 -8.81
C ASP A 268 -22.02 -22.84 -9.45
N GLN A 269 -22.84 -22.07 -8.74
CA GLN A 269 -24.13 -21.59 -9.26
C GLN A 269 -23.96 -20.56 -10.39
N LEU A 270 -22.90 -19.75 -10.33
CA LEU A 270 -22.59 -18.75 -11.35
C LEU A 270 -22.10 -19.40 -12.65
N THR A 271 -21.31 -20.47 -12.58
CA THR A 271 -20.84 -21.23 -13.74
C THR A 271 -22.02 -21.74 -14.59
N GLY A 272 -23.14 -22.12 -13.97
CA GLY A 272 -24.35 -22.54 -14.68
C GLY A 272 -25.14 -21.41 -15.36
N ARG A 273 -24.74 -20.14 -15.17
CA ARG A 273 -25.43 -18.95 -15.68
C ARG A 273 -24.64 -18.20 -16.75
N ILE A 274 -23.34 -18.46 -16.89
CA ILE A 274 -22.45 -17.78 -17.83
C ILE A 274 -21.90 -18.80 -18.81
N ASP A 275 -22.26 -18.67 -20.08
CA ASP A 275 -21.63 -19.41 -21.17
C ASP A 275 -20.44 -18.62 -21.73
N GLY A 276 -19.34 -19.32 -22.01
CA GLY A 276 -18.08 -18.71 -22.48
C GLY A 276 -17.11 -18.26 -21.38
N ALA A 277 -17.24 -18.72 -20.13
CA ALA A 277 -16.25 -18.44 -19.09
C ALA A 277 -16.01 -19.61 -18.11
N ASP A 278 -14.77 -19.77 -17.69
CA ASP A 278 -14.38 -20.61 -16.55
C ASP A 278 -14.25 -19.72 -15.31
N ILE A 279 -14.83 -20.14 -14.18
CA ILE A 279 -14.93 -19.32 -12.96
C ILE A 279 -14.19 -20.02 -11.81
N ALA A 280 -13.27 -19.33 -11.16
CA ALA A 280 -12.50 -19.89 -10.04
C ALA A 280 -12.12 -18.84 -8.99
N ILE A 281 -11.89 -19.31 -7.76
CA ILE A 281 -11.23 -18.49 -6.73
C ILE A 281 -9.72 -18.46 -7.02
N SER A 282 -9.14 -17.26 -6.99
CA SER A 282 -7.71 -17.04 -7.16
C SER A 282 -7.21 -15.96 -6.20
N GLY A 283 -5.90 -15.90 -5.97
CA GLY A 283 -5.23 -14.71 -5.44
C GLY A 283 -4.86 -13.73 -6.55
N LEU A 284 -4.29 -12.58 -6.16
CA LEU A 284 -3.79 -11.57 -7.09
C LEU A 284 -2.62 -12.12 -7.92
N ALA A 285 -1.75 -12.95 -7.33
CA ALA A 285 -0.64 -13.56 -8.09
C ALA A 285 -1.14 -14.45 -9.24
N GLY A 286 -2.19 -15.24 -9.00
CA GLY A 286 -2.82 -16.07 -10.04
C GLY A 286 -3.54 -15.25 -11.11
N ILE A 287 -4.16 -14.12 -10.72
CA ILE A 287 -4.77 -13.18 -11.65
C ILE A 287 -3.74 -12.58 -12.60
N ILE A 288 -2.63 -12.06 -12.06
CA ILE A 288 -1.56 -11.49 -12.88
C ILE A 288 -0.96 -12.57 -13.79
N ALA A 289 -0.73 -13.78 -13.30
CA ALA A 289 -0.22 -14.87 -14.15
C ALA A 289 -1.16 -15.19 -15.33
N SER A 290 -2.48 -15.18 -15.10
CA SER A 290 -3.49 -15.36 -16.15
C SER A 290 -3.48 -14.21 -17.18
N ILE A 291 -3.36 -12.97 -16.70
CA ILE A 291 -3.24 -11.78 -17.54
C ILE A 291 -1.98 -11.83 -18.38
N GLU A 292 -0.82 -12.11 -17.79
CA GLU A 292 0.46 -12.19 -18.52
C GLU A 292 0.46 -13.32 -19.56
N SER A 293 -0.16 -14.47 -19.26
CA SER A 293 -0.36 -15.53 -20.25
C SER A 293 -1.21 -15.05 -21.44
N SER A 294 -2.27 -14.29 -21.16
CA SER A 294 -3.14 -13.71 -22.18
C SER A 294 -2.39 -12.67 -23.03
N VAL A 295 -1.60 -11.80 -22.40
CA VAL A 295 -0.76 -10.80 -23.07
C VAL A 295 0.29 -11.47 -23.96
N ALA A 296 0.95 -12.54 -23.50
CA ALA A 296 1.92 -13.28 -24.28
C ALA A 296 1.28 -13.93 -25.54
N GLU A 297 0.09 -14.50 -25.40
CA GLU A 297 -0.67 -15.07 -26.51
C GLU A 297 -1.04 -14.00 -27.55
N ARG A 298 -1.49 -12.83 -27.10
CA ARG A 298 -1.73 -11.67 -27.98
C ARG A 298 -0.46 -11.18 -28.69
N ALA A 299 0.65 -11.09 -27.96
CA ALA A 299 1.95 -10.68 -28.51
C ALA A 299 2.43 -11.63 -29.63
N SER A 300 2.13 -12.94 -29.52
CA SER A 300 2.45 -13.92 -30.57
C SER A 300 1.75 -13.62 -31.92
N ARG A 301 0.64 -12.87 -31.88
CA ARG A 301 -0.11 -12.40 -33.06
C ARG A 301 0.22 -10.97 -33.47
N GLY A 302 1.22 -10.35 -32.84
CA GLY A 302 1.65 -8.98 -33.12
C GLY A 302 0.79 -7.92 -32.44
N GLU A 303 -0.02 -8.29 -31.45
CA GLU A 303 -0.82 -7.35 -30.65
C GLU A 303 -0.13 -7.06 -29.31
N THR A 304 0.10 -5.79 -29.01
CA THR A 304 0.69 -5.36 -27.72
C THR A 304 -0.32 -4.59 -26.89
N LEU A 305 -0.11 -4.55 -25.57
CA LEU A 305 -0.85 -3.64 -24.71
C LEU A 305 -0.56 -2.18 -25.09
N ALA A 306 -1.55 -1.32 -24.89
CA ALA A 306 -1.34 0.11 -24.99
C ALA A 306 -0.41 0.59 -23.87
N GLU A 307 0.39 1.62 -24.15
CA GLU A 307 1.33 2.19 -23.18
C GLU A 307 0.78 3.51 -22.63
N TYR A 308 0.99 3.74 -21.34
CA TYR A 308 0.71 5.00 -20.67
C TYR A 308 1.93 5.45 -19.87
N SER A 309 2.19 6.76 -19.87
CA SER A 309 3.22 7.39 -19.02
C SER A 309 2.66 8.67 -18.42
N GLY A 310 2.79 8.83 -17.12
CA GLY A 310 2.27 9.97 -16.38
C GLY A 310 1.67 9.60 -15.03
N GLU A 311 1.19 10.62 -14.33
CA GLU A 311 0.42 10.47 -13.09
C GLU A 311 -1.01 10.02 -13.39
N LEU A 312 -1.55 9.12 -12.58
CA LEU A 312 -2.95 8.71 -12.68
C LEU A 312 -3.80 9.54 -11.72
N ARG A 313 -4.43 10.59 -12.25
CA ARG A 313 -5.21 11.59 -11.48
C ARG A 313 -6.58 11.87 -12.06
N GLY A 314 -7.00 11.06 -13.01
CA GLY A 314 -8.33 11.12 -13.58
C GLY A 314 -9.38 10.63 -12.60
N SER A 315 -10.57 11.24 -12.68
CA SER A 315 -11.69 10.95 -11.80
C SER A 315 -12.90 10.39 -12.57
N TRP A 316 -12.67 9.72 -13.70
CA TRP A 316 -13.74 9.29 -14.59
C TRP A 316 -14.55 8.15 -13.99
N HIS A 317 -13.87 7.13 -13.45
CA HIS A 317 -14.50 5.97 -12.83
C HIS A 317 -14.69 6.11 -11.31
N ALA A 318 -13.76 6.79 -10.64
CA ALA A 318 -13.80 6.99 -9.19
C ALA A 318 -13.20 8.36 -8.82
N PRO A 319 -13.72 9.04 -7.79
CA PRO A 319 -13.24 10.36 -7.41
C PRO A 319 -11.81 10.30 -6.84
N ILE A 320 -10.99 11.31 -7.15
CA ILE A 320 -9.59 11.45 -6.68
C ILE A 320 -9.47 12.26 -5.39
N LEU A 321 -10.59 12.77 -4.85
CA LEU A 321 -10.65 13.36 -3.50
C LEU A 321 -9.55 14.39 -3.16
N ALA A 322 -9.03 15.14 -4.14
CA ALA A 322 -7.84 15.99 -4.03
C ALA A 322 -7.86 17.06 -2.92
N ALA A 323 -9.03 17.34 -2.33
CA ALA A 323 -9.16 18.21 -1.16
C ALA A 323 -8.41 17.69 0.09
N ILE A 324 -8.10 16.39 0.16
CA ILE A 324 -7.29 15.79 1.22
C ILE A 324 -5.89 16.41 1.37
N PHE A 325 -5.38 17.07 0.31
CA PHE A 325 -4.09 17.76 0.37
C PHE A 325 -4.06 18.95 1.34
N SER A 326 -5.19 19.60 1.59
CA SER A 326 -5.29 20.74 2.51
C SER A 326 -5.97 20.41 3.84
N ALA A 327 -6.63 19.25 3.93
CA ALA A 327 -7.30 18.80 5.15
C ALA A 327 -6.28 18.61 6.28
N ARG A 328 -6.52 19.25 7.44
CA ARG A 328 -5.68 19.13 8.65
C ARG A 328 -4.19 19.32 8.37
N ILE A 329 -3.84 20.46 7.75
CA ILE A 329 -2.50 20.77 7.24
C ILE A 329 -1.35 20.53 8.24
N ALA A 330 -1.60 20.67 9.54
CA ALA A 330 -0.63 20.38 10.59
C ALA A 330 -0.09 18.94 10.53
N LEU A 331 -0.94 17.95 10.19
CA LEU A 331 -0.53 16.56 10.03
C LEU A 331 0.49 16.41 8.90
N LYS A 332 0.28 17.11 7.77
CA LYS A 332 1.19 17.10 6.63
C LYS A 332 2.52 17.79 6.96
N GLN A 333 2.47 18.92 7.67
CA GLN A 333 3.65 19.64 8.14
C GLN A 333 4.51 18.77 9.07
N ASP A 334 3.87 18.08 10.02
CA ASP A 334 4.54 17.17 10.94
C ASP A 334 5.11 15.94 10.21
N ASN A 335 4.37 15.37 9.25
CA ASN A 335 4.87 14.28 8.41
C ASN A 335 6.12 14.70 7.62
N VAL A 336 6.12 15.87 6.98
CA VAL A 336 7.28 16.39 6.24
C VAL A 336 8.49 16.62 7.16
N ARG A 337 8.27 17.17 8.37
CA ARG A 337 9.34 17.35 9.36
C ARG A 337 9.96 16.03 9.79
N LEU A 338 9.13 15.03 10.10
CA LEU A 338 9.62 13.71 10.52
C LEU A 338 10.35 12.98 9.39
N GLN A 339 9.79 12.97 8.18
CA GLN A 339 10.42 12.37 6.99
C GLN A 339 11.76 13.04 6.68
N THR A 340 11.79 14.38 6.63
CA THR A 340 13.04 15.14 6.43
C THR A 340 14.07 14.77 7.48
N ARG A 341 13.66 14.67 8.75
CA ARG A 341 14.56 14.31 9.83
C ARG A 341 15.12 12.89 9.66
N LEU A 342 14.29 11.90 9.37
CA LEU A 342 14.71 10.51 9.16
C LEU A 342 15.65 10.40 7.94
N GLU A 343 15.19 10.88 6.79
CA GLU A 343 15.83 10.70 5.48
C GLU A 343 17.11 11.53 5.33
N ARG A 344 17.07 12.78 5.80
CA ARG A 344 18.13 13.75 5.52
C ARG A 344 19.03 14.04 6.69
N CYS A 345 18.70 13.59 7.90
CA CYS A 345 19.53 13.84 9.08
C CYS A 345 19.98 12.54 9.74
N ILE A 346 19.02 11.74 10.20
CA ILE A 346 19.30 10.60 11.07
C ILE A 346 19.95 9.44 10.32
N GLU A 347 19.42 9.05 9.16
CA GLU A 347 20.04 7.97 8.40
C GLU A 347 21.43 8.30 7.86
N PRO A 348 21.66 9.49 7.25
CA PRO A 348 23.01 9.89 6.87
C PRO A 348 23.98 9.90 8.05
N LEU A 349 23.57 10.44 9.21
CA LEU A 349 24.40 10.46 10.41
C LEU A 349 24.80 9.05 10.86
N VAL A 350 23.82 8.15 10.99
CA VAL A 350 24.05 6.77 11.44
C VAL A 350 24.87 5.99 10.41
N ALA A 351 24.67 6.24 9.11
CA ALA A 351 25.44 5.62 8.04
C ALA A 351 26.91 6.07 8.04
N LEU A 352 27.17 7.38 8.20
CA LEU A 352 28.52 7.93 8.29
C LEU A 352 29.26 7.43 9.53
N ALA A 353 28.60 7.47 10.70
CA ALA A 353 29.17 6.96 11.95
C ALA A 353 29.47 5.45 11.87
N GLY A 354 28.61 4.70 11.18
CA GLY A 354 28.81 3.28 10.89
C GLY A 354 29.99 3.00 9.97
N ALA A 355 30.10 3.74 8.86
CA ALA A 355 31.20 3.62 7.92
C ALA A 355 32.56 3.98 8.56
N GLY A 356 32.57 4.94 9.48
CA GLY A 356 33.76 5.31 10.28
C GLY A 356 34.15 4.27 11.34
N GLY A 357 33.36 3.22 11.54
CA GLY A 357 33.61 2.19 12.56
C GLY A 357 33.34 2.65 14.00
N VAL A 358 32.74 3.83 14.16
CA VAL A 358 32.52 4.46 15.48
C VAL A 358 31.19 4.02 16.08
N TRP A 359 30.20 3.72 15.24
CA TRP A 359 28.87 3.29 15.68
C TRP A 359 28.49 1.97 15.04
N ARG A 360 27.89 1.06 15.82
CA ARG A 360 27.22 -0.10 15.22
C ARG A 360 25.87 0.38 14.71
N THR A 361 25.68 0.43 13.39
CA THR A 361 24.40 0.76 12.76
C THR A 361 23.26 -0.07 13.36
N ASP A 362 22.50 0.50 14.31
CA ASP A 362 21.33 -0.14 14.88
C ASP A 362 20.13 0.06 13.95
N THR A 363 20.08 -0.81 12.93
CA THR A 363 19.00 -0.85 11.96
C THR A 363 17.64 -1.17 12.57
N ALA A 364 17.56 -1.72 13.79
CA ALA A 364 16.31 -2.03 14.45
C ALA A 364 15.64 -0.78 15.03
N LEU A 365 16.43 0.11 15.67
CA LEU A 365 15.93 1.39 16.17
C LEU A 365 15.48 2.32 15.03
N LEU A 366 16.28 2.43 13.96
CA LEU A 366 15.89 3.16 12.75
C LEU A 366 14.58 2.62 12.16
N ARG A 367 14.48 1.29 12.06
CA ARG A 367 13.25 0.65 11.58
C ARG A 367 12.07 0.95 12.49
N HIS A 368 12.26 0.96 13.81
CA HIS A 368 11.20 1.32 14.74
C HIS A 368 10.68 2.74 14.52
N ALA A 369 11.58 3.72 14.36
CA ALA A 369 11.22 5.10 14.04
C ALA A 369 10.45 5.19 12.70
N TRP A 370 10.89 4.47 11.68
CA TRP A 370 10.18 4.38 10.41
C TRP A 370 8.81 3.74 10.54
N LYS A 371 8.65 2.64 11.30
CA LYS A 371 7.33 2.02 11.52
C LYS A 371 6.36 3.00 12.18
N LEU A 372 6.82 3.79 13.15
CA LEU A 372 6.01 4.83 13.77
C LEU A 372 5.59 5.92 12.76
N ALA A 373 6.49 6.31 11.85
CA ALA A 373 6.15 7.24 10.77
C ALA A 373 5.13 6.63 9.80
N LEU A 374 5.38 5.41 9.29
CA LEU A 374 4.52 4.70 8.36
C LEU A 374 3.11 4.45 8.93
N GLN A 375 2.98 4.23 10.24
CA GLN A 375 1.67 4.08 10.90
C GLN A 375 0.77 5.32 10.79
N ASN A 376 1.32 6.49 10.49
CA ASN A 376 0.56 7.72 10.22
C ASN A 376 0.28 7.94 8.73
N GLN A 377 0.78 7.07 7.86
CA GLN A 377 0.72 7.21 6.42
C GLN A 377 -0.36 6.40 5.69
N PRO A 378 -1.23 5.57 6.32
CA PRO A 378 -2.43 5.09 5.62
C PRO A 378 -3.20 6.26 5.00
N HIS A 379 -3.76 6.06 3.82
CA HIS A 379 -4.38 7.13 3.03
C HIS A 379 -5.44 7.92 3.83
N ASP A 380 -6.25 7.26 4.66
CA ASP A 380 -7.24 7.92 5.54
C ASP A 380 -6.67 8.65 6.76
N SER A 381 -5.50 8.20 7.24
CA SER A 381 -4.75 8.87 8.31
C SER A 381 -4.10 10.13 7.76
N ILE A 382 -3.16 9.99 6.82
CA ILE A 382 -2.41 11.14 6.29
C ILE A 382 -3.29 12.06 5.46
N GLY A 383 -4.32 11.53 4.79
CA GLY A 383 -5.34 12.29 4.06
C GLY A 383 -6.11 13.26 4.96
N GLY A 384 -6.14 13.03 6.28
CA GLY A 384 -6.83 13.91 7.22
C GLY A 384 -8.36 13.78 7.16
N CYS A 385 -8.87 12.72 6.53
CA CYS A 385 -10.29 12.46 6.24
C CYS A 385 -10.98 11.52 7.24
N SER A 386 -10.31 11.16 8.34
CA SER A 386 -10.87 10.39 9.45
C SER A 386 -11.53 11.24 10.54
N VAL A 387 -12.18 10.57 11.51
CA VAL A 387 -12.72 11.21 12.74
C VAL A 387 -11.62 11.82 13.61
N ASP A 388 -11.97 12.78 14.47
CA ASP A 388 -11.00 13.51 15.29
C ASP A 388 -10.14 12.60 16.18
N SER A 389 -10.71 11.53 16.76
CA SER A 389 -9.95 10.59 17.60
C SER A 389 -8.77 9.97 16.86
N THR A 390 -8.95 9.61 15.59
CA THR A 390 -7.88 9.09 14.72
C THR A 390 -6.73 10.10 14.64
N HIS A 391 -7.05 11.37 14.39
CA HIS A 391 -6.04 12.42 14.22
C HIS A 391 -5.41 12.88 15.54
N LEU A 392 -6.03 12.58 16.70
CA LEU A 392 -5.42 12.78 18.01
C LEU A 392 -4.37 11.70 18.33
N ASP A 393 -4.48 10.51 17.72
CA ASP A 393 -3.55 9.39 17.91
C ASP A 393 -2.29 9.52 17.04
N MET A 394 -2.33 10.30 15.96
CA MET A 394 -1.18 10.48 15.06
C MET A 394 -0.02 11.29 15.67
N PRO A 395 -0.21 12.47 16.31
CA PRO A 395 0.89 13.23 16.92
C PRO A 395 1.68 12.46 18.00
N PRO A 396 1.06 11.64 18.88
CA PRO A 396 1.82 10.73 19.74
C PRO A 396 2.80 9.81 19.00
N ARG A 397 2.41 9.19 17.87
CA ARG A 397 3.30 8.34 17.06
C ARG A 397 4.46 9.16 16.48
N THR A 398 4.17 10.35 15.96
CA THR A 398 5.20 11.29 15.45
C THR A 398 6.19 11.71 16.55
N ARG A 399 5.68 12.05 17.75
CA ARG A 399 6.53 12.41 18.89
C ARG A 399 7.42 11.25 19.33
N ALA A 400 6.88 10.03 19.38
CA ALA A 400 7.66 8.85 19.69
C ALA A 400 8.77 8.62 18.66
N ALA A 401 8.48 8.79 17.36
CA ALA A 401 9.50 8.68 16.32
C ALA A 401 10.62 9.73 16.48
N HIS A 402 10.27 10.98 16.84
CA HIS A 402 11.25 12.01 17.15
C HIS A 402 12.12 11.67 18.36
N GLN A 403 11.54 11.10 19.42
CA GLN A 403 12.30 10.66 20.59
C GLN A 403 13.33 9.58 20.24
N VAL A 404 12.96 8.61 19.39
CA VAL A 404 13.92 7.61 18.88
C VAL A 404 15.04 8.29 18.08
N CYS A 405 14.70 9.28 17.26
CA CYS A 405 15.69 10.06 16.52
C CYS A 405 16.63 10.85 17.44
N ASP A 406 16.11 11.48 18.51
CA ASP A 406 16.90 12.20 19.50
C ASP A 406 17.90 11.24 20.18
N SER A 407 17.44 10.08 20.64
CA SER A 407 18.30 9.09 21.28
C SER A 407 19.37 8.54 20.33
N LEU A 408 19.05 8.28 19.06
CA LEU A 408 20.04 7.85 18.08
C LEU A 408 21.14 8.90 17.85
N VAL A 409 20.80 10.19 17.89
CA VAL A 409 21.81 11.26 17.78
C VAL A 409 22.69 11.27 19.02
N GLU A 410 22.11 11.21 20.22
CA GLU A 410 22.86 11.18 21.48
C GLU A 410 23.82 9.99 21.55
N ASP A 411 23.35 8.81 21.14
CA ASP A 411 24.14 7.59 21.11
C ASP A 411 25.33 7.68 20.13
N VAL A 412 25.11 8.21 18.91
CA VAL A 412 26.17 8.41 17.93
C VAL A 412 27.20 9.44 18.42
N LEU A 413 26.75 10.55 19.01
CA LEU A 413 27.64 11.57 19.56
C LEU A 413 28.47 11.03 20.73
N ALA A 414 27.84 10.27 21.63
CA ALA A 414 28.54 9.61 22.72
C ALA A 414 29.60 8.63 22.21
N ALA A 415 29.29 7.87 21.15
CA ALA A 415 30.24 6.94 20.53
C ALA A 415 31.43 7.65 19.86
N LEU A 416 31.22 8.86 19.33
CA LEU A 416 32.30 9.73 18.80
C LEU A 416 33.19 10.32 19.90
N GLY A 417 32.92 10.04 21.19
CA GLY A 417 33.61 10.68 22.32
C GLY A 417 33.24 12.16 22.48
N GLN A 418 32.21 12.62 21.76
CA GLN A 418 31.73 13.99 21.75
C GLN A 418 30.67 14.13 22.86
N HIS A 419 31.16 14.40 24.07
CA HIS A 419 30.30 14.67 25.24
C HIS A 419 29.88 16.15 25.33
N GLU A 420 30.60 17.03 24.64
CA GLU A 420 30.31 18.46 24.56
C GLU A 420 29.66 18.79 23.22
N ARG A 421 28.57 19.56 23.28
CA ARG A 421 27.49 19.60 22.29
C ARG A 421 27.84 20.42 21.04
N ASP A 422 28.87 20.08 20.27
CA ASP A 422 29.39 21.02 19.27
C ASP A 422 29.70 20.48 17.88
N LEU A 423 28.83 19.60 17.37
CA LEU A 423 28.92 19.10 16.00
C LEU A 423 27.91 19.80 15.08
N VAL A 424 28.44 20.51 14.08
CA VAL A 424 27.65 20.94 12.91
C VAL A 424 27.96 19.97 11.77
N SER A 425 26.95 19.26 11.29
CA SER A 425 27.09 18.35 10.14
C SER A 425 26.19 18.79 9.00
N ASN A 426 26.78 18.94 7.81
CA ASN A 426 26.03 19.01 6.58
C ASN A 426 25.76 17.59 6.08
N THR A 427 24.53 17.11 6.30
CA THR A 427 24.08 15.79 5.86
C THR A 427 23.47 15.80 4.45
N ALA A 428 23.43 16.96 3.77
CA ALA A 428 22.97 17.06 2.40
C ALA A 428 24.06 16.61 1.41
N ALA A 429 23.63 16.14 0.23
CA ALA A 429 24.53 15.75 -0.85
C ALA A 429 25.19 16.95 -1.58
N THR A 430 24.80 18.18 -1.23
CA THR A 430 25.29 19.43 -1.83
C THR A 430 25.86 20.34 -0.76
N SER A 431 26.74 21.26 -1.15
CA SER A 431 27.20 22.32 -0.26
C SER A 431 26.01 23.14 0.26
N ALA A 432 26.00 23.39 1.56
CA ALA A 432 24.99 24.20 2.22
C ALA A 432 25.67 25.44 2.82
N GLY A 433 25.11 26.62 2.56
CA GLY A 433 25.52 27.88 3.17
C GLY A 433 24.34 28.52 3.88
N GLY A 434 24.54 29.02 5.10
CA GLY A 434 23.49 29.68 5.88
C GLY A 434 23.93 29.99 7.30
N ILE A 435 23.11 30.79 8.00
CA ILE A 435 23.30 31.07 9.42
C ILE A 435 22.69 29.93 10.22
N VAL A 436 23.50 29.24 11.02
CA VAL A 436 23.06 28.18 11.93
C VAL A 436 22.77 28.79 13.29
N ASN A 437 21.49 28.88 13.66
CA ASN A 437 21.10 29.31 15.00
C ASN A 437 21.27 28.16 15.99
N ARG A 438 22.12 28.35 16.99
CA ARG A 438 22.40 27.37 18.03
C ARG A 438 22.10 27.93 19.42
N VAL A 439 21.47 27.10 20.27
CA VAL A 439 21.28 27.40 21.69
C VAL A 439 22.34 26.64 22.48
N VAL A 440 23.33 27.37 23.01
CA VAL A 440 24.39 26.80 23.86
C VAL A 440 23.96 26.95 25.32
N TYR A 441 23.78 25.83 26.02
CA TYR A 441 23.48 25.84 27.45
C TYR A 441 24.80 25.98 28.23
N GLY A 442 25.17 27.21 28.56
CA GLY A 442 26.36 27.50 29.35
C GLY A 442 26.18 27.20 30.84
N GLY A 443 27.07 26.40 31.40
CA GLY A 443 27.30 26.38 32.85
C GLY A 443 28.10 27.62 33.23
N SER A 444 27.46 28.52 33.98
CA SER A 444 27.98 29.81 34.46
C SER A 444 28.03 30.97 33.45
N ALA A 445 27.65 32.14 33.96
CA ALA A 445 27.16 33.29 33.23
C ALA A 445 28.27 34.08 32.50
N HIS A 446 28.60 33.72 31.27
CA HIS A 446 29.19 34.63 30.28
C HIS A 446 28.81 34.18 28.86
N ALA A 447 27.56 34.42 28.45
CA ALA A 447 27.18 34.27 27.06
C ALA A 447 27.56 35.55 26.30
N VAL A 448 28.77 35.57 25.73
CA VAL A 448 29.09 36.53 24.66
C VAL A 448 28.56 35.91 23.36
N GLY A 449 27.61 36.59 22.72
CA GLY A 449 27.05 36.14 21.45
C GLY A 449 28.13 36.09 20.37
N ALA A 450 28.51 34.88 19.96
CA ALA A 450 29.28 34.67 18.74
C ALA A 450 28.29 34.48 17.59
N VAL A 451 28.27 35.42 16.65
CA VAL A 451 27.66 35.22 15.33
C VAL A 451 28.70 34.45 14.52
N ALA A 452 28.45 33.16 14.27
CA ALA A 452 29.27 32.41 13.33
C ALA A 452 28.90 32.86 11.91
N GLU A 453 29.74 33.68 11.29
CA GLU A 453 29.66 33.94 9.85
C GLU A 453 30.18 32.71 9.09
N GLY A 454 29.30 32.11 8.28
CA GLY A 454 29.67 31.27 7.14
C GLY A 454 30.48 30.00 7.45
N VAL A 455 29.85 28.98 8.04
CA VAL A 455 30.42 27.62 8.01
C VAL A 455 30.04 26.96 6.67
N THR A 456 31.00 26.84 5.76
CA THR A 456 30.92 25.93 4.61
C THR A 456 31.45 24.57 5.04
N ALA A 457 30.55 23.61 5.31
CA ALA A 457 30.93 22.23 5.60
C ALA A 457 30.74 21.37 4.33
N ASP A 458 31.86 20.97 3.73
CA ASP A 458 31.88 19.80 2.83
C ASP A 458 31.66 18.54 3.67
N THR A 459 31.04 17.52 3.07
CA THR A 459 30.60 16.25 3.68
C THR A 459 31.68 15.60 4.55
N SER A 460 31.78 16.03 5.80
CA SER A 460 32.72 15.55 6.80
C SER A 460 32.13 15.80 8.19
N VAL A 461 32.37 14.84 9.08
CA VAL A 461 32.09 14.95 10.51
C VAL A 461 33.40 15.40 11.13
N GLY A 462 33.52 16.69 11.48
CA GLY A 462 34.74 17.27 12.06
C GLY A 462 34.42 18.18 13.23
N ASP A 463 35.33 18.23 14.20
CA ASP A 463 35.30 19.19 15.30
C ASP A 463 35.46 20.63 14.77
N VAL A 464 34.56 21.52 15.18
CA VAL A 464 34.72 22.96 14.92
C VAL A 464 35.63 23.55 16.00
N THR A 465 36.94 23.41 15.84
CA THR A 465 37.93 23.99 16.78
C THR A 465 38.57 25.30 16.33
N ASP A 466 38.25 25.87 15.17
CA ASP A 466 38.85 27.14 14.74
C ASP A 466 37.78 28.19 14.38
N VAL A 467 37.36 28.95 15.39
CA VAL A 467 36.86 30.31 15.19
C VAL A 467 38.04 31.24 15.43
N THR A 468 38.70 31.67 14.35
CA THR A 468 39.81 32.63 14.43
C THR A 468 39.29 33.99 14.86
N ASP A 469 39.66 34.39 16.07
CA ASP A 469 39.50 35.73 16.62
C ASP A 469 40.55 36.65 15.96
N THR A 470 40.17 37.40 14.93
CA THR A 470 41.03 38.44 14.33
C THR A 470 40.49 39.83 14.64
N PHE A 471 40.92 40.38 15.77
CA PHE A 471 41.11 41.83 15.92
C PHE A 471 42.47 42.21 15.33
N GLY A 472 42.47 43.01 14.25
CA GLY A 472 43.68 43.54 13.62
C GLY A 472 43.38 44.81 12.86
N GLU A 473 44.16 45.85 13.14
CA GLU A 473 43.89 47.27 12.92
C GLU A 473 43.64 47.73 11.48
N VAL A 474 42.84 48.80 11.42
CA VAL A 474 42.63 49.71 10.30
C VAL A 474 43.93 50.40 9.89
N MET A 475 44.20 50.46 8.58
CA MET A 475 44.68 51.67 7.91
C MET A 475 43.73 52.04 6.79
#